data_AF-A0A522YG91-F1
#
_entry.id   AF-A0A522YG91-F1
#
_cell.length_a   1.000
_cell.length_b   1.000
_cell.length_c   1.000
_cell.angle_alpha   90.00
_cell.angle_beta   90.00
_cell.angle_gamma   90.00
#
_symmetry.space_group_name_H-M   'P 1'
#
loop_
_entity.id
_entity.type
_entity.pdbx_description
1 polymer ?
#
loop_
_entity_poly.entity_id
_entity_poly.type
_entity_poly.pdbx_seq_one_letter_code
_entity_poly.pdbx_strand_id
1 'polypeptide(L)'
;MARPRRLGPRALAGPPRREGRRRAPGQEPRDEGFGRILGLGRGRAGGLPGRQALGPALGPDRAAGGRRAAPALAEDARRPSRTGQAAVGGDGAHPLRADHRPGLRRREPARGRQGTHRRPRGGRLVRTALLLALALPASAAVAPARLTEANALYESSRYTEAAASYETLLKESPYDAALQYNLGNARFRQGGPGSLGRATAAYLRAFRLDPRDGDVRANLDFSLKRAGETLVPAGMPPAVFVLYNVLSATELAALHWLAFWAACLLGAGAFLVARARAPLKAAALTAAFAWGAAGGWWALRVSTGFKDPAVVVLQDAEVRSGPGEGFPVSFKVPEGR
;
A
#
# COMPACT_ATOMS: atom_id res chain seq x y z
N MET A 1 -64.08 -44.32 43.41
CA MET A 1 -63.90 -42.87 43.69
C MET A 1 -63.10 -42.24 42.55
N ALA A 2 -63.45 -40.99 42.24
CA ALA A 2 -63.19 -40.15 41.06
C ALA A 2 -61.82 -40.19 40.31
N ARG A 3 -61.89 -40.09 38.97
CA ARG A 3 -60.81 -39.61 38.06
C ARG A 3 -60.58 -38.10 38.24
N PRO A 4 -59.37 -37.56 37.97
CA PRO A 4 -59.10 -36.80 36.72
C PRO A 4 -57.60 -36.90 36.27
N ARG A 5 -57.05 -36.38 35.17
CA ARG A 5 -57.47 -35.63 33.96
C ARG A 5 -56.34 -35.80 32.93
N ARG A 6 -56.67 -36.01 31.65
CA ARG A 6 -55.72 -35.87 30.52
C ARG A 6 -55.49 -34.38 30.22
N LEU A 7 -54.24 -33.99 29.99
CA LEU A 7 -53.87 -32.79 29.23
C LEU A 7 -52.78 -33.19 28.23
N GLY A 8 -53.08 -33.06 26.93
CA GLY A 8 -52.16 -33.32 25.84
C GLY A 8 -51.15 -32.18 25.63
N PRO A 9 -50.11 -32.41 24.81
CA PRO A 9 -49.04 -31.44 24.58
C PRO A 9 -49.55 -30.26 23.73
N ARG A 10 -49.37 -29.04 24.25
CA ARG A 10 -49.52 -27.79 23.49
C ARG A 10 -48.34 -27.64 22.54
N ALA A 11 -48.62 -27.78 21.25
CA ALA A 11 -47.74 -27.34 20.17
C ALA A 11 -47.67 -25.80 20.17
N LEU A 12 -46.46 -25.25 20.33
CA LEU A 12 -46.19 -23.84 20.06
C LEU A 12 -45.94 -23.68 18.56
N ALA A 13 -46.90 -23.07 17.89
CA ALA A 13 -46.82 -22.68 16.49
C ALA A 13 -45.78 -21.56 16.33
N GLY A 14 -44.70 -21.83 15.59
CA GLY A 14 -43.78 -20.82 15.10
C GLY A 14 -44.41 -19.99 13.96
N PRO A 15 -43.93 -18.75 13.73
CA PRO A 15 -44.51 -17.86 12.73
C PRO A 15 -44.29 -18.37 11.28
N PRO A 16 -45.16 -17.99 10.34
CA PRO A 16 -45.17 -18.56 8.99
C PRO A 16 -43.94 -18.19 8.17
N ARG A 17 -43.38 -19.19 7.47
CA ARG A 17 -42.33 -19.02 6.46
C ARG A 17 -42.86 -18.17 5.31
N ARG A 18 -42.22 -17.03 5.05
CA ARG A 18 -42.43 -16.28 3.81
C ARG A 18 -41.81 -17.08 2.65
N GLU A 19 -42.66 -17.55 1.75
CA GLU A 19 -42.24 -18.08 0.45
C GLU A 19 -41.64 -16.95 -0.40
N GLY A 20 -40.31 -16.90 -0.43
CA GLY A 20 -39.55 -16.11 -1.38
C GLY A 20 -39.43 -16.86 -2.71
N ARG A 21 -39.91 -16.23 -3.78
CA ARG A 21 -39.90 -16.67 -5.18
C ARG A 21 -38.64 -17.47 -5.58
N ARG A 22 -38.86 -18.62 -6.24
CA ARG A 22 -37.84 -19.40 -6.95
C ARG A 22 -37.07 -18.50 -7.93
N ARG A 23 -35.76 -18.37 -7.75
CA ARG A 23 -34.84 -17.78 -8.75
C ARG A 23 -34.41 -18.87 -9.73
N ALA A 24 -34.46 -18.57 -11.02
CA ALA A 24 -33.87 -19.40 -12.06
C ALA A 24 -32.33 -19.38 -11.96
N PRO A 25 -31.62 -20.46 -12.35
CA PRO A 25 -30.17 -20.51 -12.34
C PRO A 25 -29.60 -19.69 -13.52
N GLY A 26 -28.66 -18.78 -13.26
CA GLY A 26 -27.87 -18.17 -14.33
C GLY A 26 -27.57 -16.67 -14.28
N GLN A 27 -27.75 -15.96 -13.15
CA GLN A 27 -27.27 -14.57 -13.05
C GLN A 27 -26.61 -14.31 -11.69
N GLU A 28 -25.28 -14.17 -11.70
CA GLU A 28 -24.51 -13.60 -10.59
C GLU A 28 -24.79 -12.09 -10.47
N PRO A 29 -24.81 -11.53 -9.24
CA PRO A 29 -24.90 -10.10 -9.05
C PRO A 29 -23.59 -9.44 -9.47
N ARG A 30 -23.67 -8.42 -10.32
CA ARG A 30 -22.55 -7.51 -10.58
C ARG A 30 -22.31 -6.68 -9.32
N ASP A 31 -21.24 -7.00 -8.60
CA ASP A 31 -20.72 -6.14 -7.53
C ASP A 31 -20.08 -4.89 -8.15
N GLU A 32 -20.91 -3.86 -8.37
CA GLU A 32 -20.48 -2.50 -8.71
C GLU A 32 -19.91 -1.76 -7.48
N GLY A 33 -18.89 -2.35 -6.84
CA GLY A 33 -18.33 -1.86 -5.57
C GLY A 33 -16.81 -1.76 -5.51
N PHE A 34 -16.09 -1.86 -6.64
CA PHE A 34 -14.62 -2.01 -6.62
C PHE A 34 -13.81 -0.85 -7.21
N GLY A 35 -14.38 0.35 -7.27
CA GLY A 35 -13.70 1.50 -7.86
C GLY A 35 -14.01 2.79 -7.13
N ARG A 36 -13.39 3.01 -5.96
CA ARG A 36 -13.07 4.35 -5.39
C ARG A 36 -12.54 4.22 -3.96
N ILE A 37 -11.26 3.87 -3.82
CA ILE A 37 -10.40 4.48 -2.80
C ILE A 37 -9.03 4.70 -3.46
N LEU A 38 -8.86 5.87 -4.06
CA LEU A 38 -7.60 6.42 -4.57
C LEU A 38 -6.60 6.59 -3.40
N GLY A 39 -5.28 6.50 -3.56
CA GLY A 39 -4.48 6.38 -4.77
C GLY A 39 -2.98 6.42 -4.47
N LEU A 40 -2.20 6.42 -5.57
CA LEU A 40 -0.74 6.57 -5.69
C LEU A 40 0.11 5.30 -5.51
N GLY A 41 -0.01 4.37 -6.46
CA GLY A 41 1.11 3.50 -6.85
C GLY A 41 1.85 4.14 -8.02
N ARG A 42 2.90 4.94 -7.76
CA ARG A 42 3.88 5.29 -8.78
C ARG A 42 4.62 4.02 -9.18
N GLY A 43 4.65 3.70 -10.47
CA GLY A 43 5.45 2.61 -11.00
C GLY A 43 6.88 2.67 -10.50
N ARG A 44 7.28 1.66 -9.72
CA ARG A 44 8.69 1.38 -9.45
C ARG A 44 9.30 0.79 -10.72
N ALA A 45 10.55 1.17 -10.99
CA ALA A 45 11.32 0.88 -12.20
C ALA A 45 11.69 -0.62 -12.42
N GLY A 46 10.85 -1.56 -11.98
CA GLY A 46 11.08 -3.01 -12.15
C GLY A 46 9.84 -3.90 -12.03
N GLY A 47 8.69 -3.38 -11.59
CA GLY A 47 7.43 -4.13 -11.62
C GLY A 47 6.77 -4.02 -12.99
N LEU A 48 6.27 -5.14 -13.53
CA LEU A 48 5.43 -5.10 -14.72
C LEU A 48 4.25 -4.13 -14.46
N PRO A 49 4.03 -3.10 -15.29
CA PRO A 49 3.04 -2.07 -15.01
C PRO A 49 1.65 -2.69 -14.87
N GLY A 50 0.94 -2.31 -13.79
CA GLY A 50 -0.39 -2.78 -13.39
C GLY A 50 -1.52 -2.47 -14.37
N ARG A 51 -1.45 -3.03 -15.58
CA ARG A 51 -2.61 -3.14 -16.50
C ARG A 51 -3.28 -4.50 -16.47
N GLN A 52 -2.83 -5.41 -15.62
CA GLN A 52 -3.54 -6.66 -15.33
C GLN A 52 -3.54 -6.88 -13.82
N ALA A 53 -4.39 -6.13 -13.10
CA ALA A 53 -5.10 -6.79 -12.00
C ALA A 53 -5.63 -8.11 -12.59
N LEU A 54 -5.38 -9.25 -11.95
CA LEU A 54 -5.80 -10.59 -12.40
C LEU A 54 -7.33 -10.63 -12.55
N GLY A 55 -7.85 -10.09 -13.64
CA GLY A 55 -9.19 -10.29 -14.17
C GLY A 55 -9.22 -11.53 -15.05
N PRO A 56 -10.38 -12.13 -15.27
CA PRO A 56 -10.49 -13.41 -15.96
C PRO A 56 -10.00 -13.28 -17.41
N ALA A 57 -8.82 -13.81 -17.70
CA ALA A 57 -8.39 -14.08 -19.06
C ALA A 57 -9.16 -15.33 -19.53
N LEU A 58 -10.22 -15.11 -20.31
CA LEU A 58 -10.88 -16.16 -21.09
C LEU A 58 -9.83 -16.80 -22.01
N GLY A 59 -9.77 -18.13 -21.97
CA GLY A 59 -8.89 -18.96 -22.79
C GLY A 59 -9.23 -18.92 -24.29
N PRO A 60 -8.40 -19.57 -25.11
CA PRO A 60 -8.07 -19.13 -26.46
C PRO A 60 -8.96 -19.76 -27.52
N ASP A 61 -9.35 -18.99 -28.55
CA ASP A 61 -9.55 -19.46 -29.92
C ASP A 61 -9.90 -18.31 -30.88
N ARG A 62 -8.93 -17.93 -31.73
CA ARG A 62 -9.05 -17.97 -33.20
C ARG A 62 -7.88 -17.24 -33.87
N ALA A 63 -7.27 -17.98 -34.78
CA ALA A 63 -6.13 -17.62 -35.58
C ALA A 63 -6.45 -16.58 -36.68
N ALA A 64 -5.37 -15.89 -37.09
CA ALA A 64 -5.01 -15.50 -38.46
C ALA A 64 -6.00 -14.69 -39.32
N GLY A 65 -5.54 -13.52 -39.76
CA GLY A 65 -6.10 -12.76 -40.89
C GLY A 65 -5.42 -11.41 -41.03
N GLY A 66 -4.74 -11.17 -42.15
CA GLY A 66 -3.73 -10.13 -42.29
C GLY A 66 -4.18 -8.78 -42.85
N ARG A 67 -3.26 -7.81 -42.69
CA ARG A 67 -2.88 -6.67 -43.56
C ARG A 67 -3.88 -5.51 -43.82
N ARG A 68 -3.24 -4.32 -43.87
CA ARG A 68 -3.61 -3.00 -44.46
C ARG A 68 -4.50 -2.12 -43.57
N ALA A 69 -4.35 -0.80 -43.49
CA ALA A 69 -3.36 0.18 -43.92
C ALA A 69 -3.76 1.51 -43.21
N ALA A 70 -2.81 2.41 -42.99
CA ALA A 70 -3.11 3.80 -42.63
C ALA A 70 -3.80 4.53 -43.80
N PRO A 71 -4.42 5.70 -43.55
CA PRO A 71 -3.68 6.90 -43.92
C PRO A 71 -3.78 8.07 -42.92
N ALA A 72 -2.81 8.96 -43.09
CA ALA A 72 -2.68 10.28 -42.50
C ALA A 72 -3.46 11.36 -43.31
N LEU A 73 -3.31 12.61 -42.83
CA LEU A 73 -3.71 13.92 -43.40
C LEU A 73 -5.06 14.43 -42.89
N ALA A 74 -5.25 15.69 -42.47
CA ALA A 74 -4.48 16.90 -42.72
C ALA A 74 -4.65 17.96 -41.61
N GLU A 75 -3.67 18.87 -41.56
CA GLU A 75 -3.68 20.20 -40.95
C GLU A 75 -4.87 21.05 -41.41
N ASP A 76 -5.34 21.99 -40.59
CA ASP A 76 -5.26 23.42 -40.95
C ASP A 76 -5.46 24.33 -39.72
N ALA A 77 -4.82 25.47 -39.80
CA ALA A 77 -4.57 26.48 -38.79
C ALA A 77 -5.71 27.50 -38.64
N ARG A 78 -5.57 28.31 -37.57
CA ARG A 78 -5.77 29.78 -37.46
C ARG A 78 -6.64 30.22 -36.27
N ARG A 79 -5.98 30.88 -35.32
CA ARG A 79 -6.50 31.93 -34.42
C ARG A 79 -6.54 33.28 -35.18
N PRO A 80 -6.92 34.42 -34.56
CA PRO A 80 -8.10 34.74 -33.73
C PRO A 80 -8.75 36.09 -34.18
N SER A 81 -9.87 36.50 -33.57
CA SER A 81 -10.30 37.93 -33.60
C SER A 81 -11.10 38.32 -32.37
N ARG A 82 -10.62 39.33 -31.65
CA ARG A 82 -11.36 40.19 -30.70
C ARG A 82 -12.28 41.13 -31.48
N THR A 83 -13.47 41.45 -30.98
CA THR A 83 -13.99 42.81 -30.63
C THR A 83 -15.52 42.85 -30.54
N GLY A 84 -16.04 43.78 -29.72
CA GLY A 84 -17.47 44.13 -29.56
C GLY A 84 -17.86 44.21 -28.07
N GLN A 85 -17.54 45.29 -27.33
CA GLN A 85 -18.30 46.55 -27.19
C GLN A 85 -19.79 46.40 -26.83
N ALA A 86 -20.17 46.93 -25.66
CA ALA A 86 -21.26 47.89 -25.39
C ALA A 86 -21.34 48.10 -23.86
N ALA A 87 -21.04 49.30 -23.34
CA ALA A 87 -21.97 50.38 -23.00
C ALA A 87 -22.45 50.24 -21.52
N VAL A 88 -22.62 51.25 -20.66
CA VAL A 88 -23.17 52.62 -20.77
C VAL A 88 -22.77 53.42 -19.50
N GLY A 89 -22.47 54.71 -19.68
CA GLY A 89 -22.88 55.85 -18.80
C GLY A 89 -22.19 56.01 -17.43
N GLY A 90 -21.82 57.20 -16.96
CA GLY A 90 -21.98 58.56 -17.47
C GLY A 90 -21.30 59.54 -16.50
N ASP A 91 -20.73 60.59 -17.10
CA ASP A 91 -20.62 62.00 -16.70
C ASP A 91 -20.42 62.44 -15.24
N GLY A 92 -19.44 63.32 -15.05
CA GLY A 92 -19.40 64.24 -13.91
C GLY A 92 -18.04 64.87 -13.61
N ALA A 93 -17.65 65.86 -14.42
CA ALA A 93 -16.47 66.75 -14.30
C ALA A 93 -16.43 67.54 -12.94
N HIS A 94 -15.32 67.56 -12.18
CA HIS A 94 -14.14 68.48 -12.23
C HIS A 94 -14.27 69.67 -11.21
N PRO A 95 -13.26 70.54 -10.98
CA PRO A 95 -12.26 70.42 -9.90
C PRO A 95 -12.09 71.68 -8.99
N LEU A 96 -11.11 71.59 -8.07
CA LEU A 96 -10.18 72.65 -7.57
C LEU A 96 -10.31 73.18 -6.12
N ARG A 97 -9.12 73.13 -5.49
CA ARG A 97 -8.37 74.20 -4.80
C ARG A 97 -8.26 74.20 -3.27
N ALA A 98 -6.99 74.42 -2.90
CA ALA A 98 -6.37 74.75 -1.62
C ALA A 98 -7.12 75.89 -0.87
N ASP A 99 -6.98 76.10 0.44
CA ASP A 99 -5.73 76.53 1.08
C ASP A 99 -5.88 76.67 2.62
N HIS A 100 -4.74 76.58 3.36
CA HIS A 100 -4.35 77.36 4.56
C HIS A 100 -5.31 77.43 5.80
N ARG A 101 -4.93 77.23 7.08
CA ARG A 101 -3.72 77.54 7.90
C ARG A 101 -3.88 76.97 9.36
N PRO A 102 -2.93 77.18 10.32
CA PRO A 102 -2.55 76.20 11.35
C PRO A 102 -3.02 76.52 12.78
N GLY A 103 -2.91 75.53 13.68
CA GLY A 103 -3.09 75.67 15.12
C GLY A 103 -1.96 75.00 15.90
N LEU A 104 -1.09 75.82 16.50
CA LEU A 104 0.02 75.45 17.37
C LEU A 104 -0.47 74.98 18.74
N ARG A 105 -0.03 73.80 19.22
CA ARG A 105 0.22 73.56 20.65
C ARG A 105 1.48 72.70 20.85
N ARG A 106 2.40 73.26 21.64
CA ARG A 106 3.66 72.67 22.14
C ARG A 106 3.42 71.79 23.38
N ARG A 107 4.45 70.98 23.69
CA ARG A 107 4.79 70.17 24.90
C ARG A 107 4.57 68.67 24.67
N GLU A 108 5.51 67.73 24.81
CA GLU A 108 6.85 67.63 25.43
C GLU A 108 7.62 66.43 24.78
N PRO A 109 8.95 66.28 24.94
CA PRO A 109 9.71 65.18 24.36
C PRO A 109 9.88 64.01 25.35
N ALA A 110 9.21 62.89 25.10
CA ALA A 110 9.51 61.63 25.79
C ALA A 110 10.47 60.76 24.95
N ARG A 111 11.69 60.62 25.47
CA ARG A 111 12.72 59.67 25.05
C ARG A 111 12.19 58.23 25.09
N GLY A 112 12.59 57.39 24.13
CA GLY A 112 12.43 55.94 24.27
C GLY A 112 12.39 55.11 23.00
N ARG A 113 13.31 55.32 22.04
CA ARG A 113 13.59 54.34 20.99
C ARG A 113 14.24 53.10 21.62
N GLN A 114 13.50 51.99 21.70
CA GLN A 114 14.08 50.65 21.64
C GLN A 114 13.17 49.76 20.79
N GLY A 115 13.44 49.75 19.48
CA GLY A 115 12.93 48.72 18.59
C GLY A 115 13.61 47.40 18.96
N THR A 116 12.87 46.49 19.59
CA THR A 116 13.34 45.13 19.77
C THR A 116 13.29 44.42 18.42
N HIS A 117 14.46 44.33 17.77
CA HIS A 117 14.66 43.48 16.60
C HIS A 117 14.26 42.04 16.97
N ARG A 118 13.05 41.62 16.58
CA ARG A 118 12.65 40.21 16.53
C ARG A 118 13.52 39.54 15.48
N ARG A 119 14.63 38.92 15.91
CA ARG A 119 15.43 38.05 15.04
C ARG A 119 14.54 36.88 14.59
N PRO A 120 14.40 36.61 13.28
CA PRO A 120 13.61 35.47 12.83
C PRO A 120 14.32 34.18 13.26
N ARG A 121 13.67 33.40 14.12
CA ARG A 121 14.11 32.06 14.57
C ARG A 121 13.95 31.00 13.48
N GLY A 122 14.15 31.35 12.20
CA GLY A 122 13.94 30.46 11.05
C GLY A 122 15.18 29.64 10.61
N GLY A 123 16.39 30.06 10.98
CA GLY A 123 17.62 29.48 10.44
C GLY A 123 18.01 28.09 10.96
N ARG A 124 17.40 27.61 12.06
CA ARG A 124 17.69 26.27 12.61
C ARG A 124 16.85 25.17 11.95
N LEU A 125 15.59 25.46 11.62
CA LEU A 125 14.68 24.51 10.96
C LEU A 125 15.09 24.25 9.51
N VAL A 126 15.60 25.27 8.81
CA VAL A 126 16.13 25.14 7.45
C VAL A 126 17.42 24.33 7.42
N ARG A 127 18.28 24.43 8.45
CA ARG A 127 19.52 23.64 8.56
C ARG A 127 19.29 22.16 8.89
N THR A 128 18.28 21.84 9.70
CA THR A 128 17.88 20.44 9.94
C THR A 128 17.17 19.83 8.73
N ALA A 129 16.38 20.61 7.99
CA ALA A 129 15.76 20.15 6.74
C ALA A 129 16.80 19.91 5.62
N LEU A 130 17.85 20.73 5.56
CA LEU A 130 18.93 20.60 4.58
C LEU A 130 19.85 19.39 4.84
N LEU A 131 20.03 18.99 6.11
CA LEU A 131 20.81 17.79 6.47
C LEU A 131 20.01 16.49 6.29
N LEU A 132 18.68 16.53 6.28
CA LEU A 132 17.83 15.37 5.95
C LEU A 132 17.66 15.18 4.43
N ALA A 133 17.83 16.25 3.65
CA ALA A 133 17.76 16.21 2.18
C ALA A 133 19.01 15.60 1.51
N LEU A 134 20.14 15.47 2.22
CA LEU A 134 21.38 14.88 1.70
C LEU A 134 21.41 13.33 1.79
N ALA A 135 20.35 12.71 2.32
CA ALA A 135 20.24 11.25 2.48
C ALA A 135 19.26 10.59 1.48
N LEU A 136 18.90 11.29 0.41
CA LEU A 136 18.14 10.71 -0.70
C LEU A 136 19.13 10.20 -1.75
N PRO A 137 19.37 8.88 -1.87
CA PRO A 137 19.90 8.37 -3.13
C PRO A 137 18.79 8.60 -4.17
N ALA A 138 18.94 9.64 -4.99
CA ALA A 138 18.20 9.74 -6.24
C ALA A 138 18.76 8.70 -7.21
N SER A 139 18.41 7.43 -6.99
CA SER A 139 18.67 6.37 -7.96
C SER A 139 17.53 6.39 -8.96
N ALA A 140 17.75 7.02 -10.11
CA ALA A 140 17.04 6.63 -11.32
C ALA A 140 17.60 5.25 -11.71
N ALA A 141 17.02 4.20 -11.16
CA ALA A 141 17.45 2.84 -11.43
C ALA A 141 17.15 2.49 -12.89
N VAL A 142 18.18 2.44 -13.73
CA VAL A 142 18.12 1.70 -14.99
C VAL A 142 17.93 0.24 -14.60
N ALA A 143 16.81 -0.38 -15.01
CA ALA A 143 16.61 -1.81 -14.79
C ALA A 143 17.81 -2.57 -15.40
N PRO A 144 18.47 -3.47 -14.64
CA PRO A 144 19.59 -4.23 -15.18
C PRO A 144 19.13 -5.00 -16.42
N ALA A 145 19.97 -5.11 -17.45
CA ALA A 145 19.58 -5.70 -18.75
C ALA A 145 18.88 -7.07 -18.61
N ARG A 146 19.30 -7.88 -17.64
CA ARG A 146 18.71 -9.20 -17.32
C ARG A 146 17.27 -9.11 -16.78
N LEU A 147 16.90 -8.04 -16.07
CA LEU A 147 15.51 -7.80 -15.65
C LEU A 147 14.63 -7.44 -16.85
N THR A 148 15.13 -6.61 -17.76
CA THR A 148 14.42 -6.28 -19.00
C THR A 148 14.18 -7.53 -19.85
N GLU A 149 15.18 -8.41 -19.96
CA GLU A 149 15.05 -9.69 -20.65
C GLU A 149 14.02 -10.61 -19.98
N ALA A 150 14.05 -10.74 -18.65
CA ALA A 150 13.07 -11.53 -17.91
C ALA A 150 11.63 -11.01 -18.11
N ASN A 151 11.45 -9.69 -18.12
CA ASN A 151 10.17 -9.05 -18.40
C ASN A 151 9.73 -9.29 -19.85
N ALA A 152 10.65 -9.22 -20.82
CA ALA A 152 10.34 -9.52 -22.22
C ALA A 152 9.92 -10.98 -22.43
N LEU A 153 10.54 -11.93 -21.73
CA LEU A 153 10.10 -13.34 -21.72
C LEU A 153 8.67 -13.47 -21.18
N TYR A 154 8.36 -12.77 -20.09
CA TYR A 154 7.02 -12.76 -19.52
C TYR A 154 5.98 -12.17 -20.50
N GLU A 155 6.27 -11.02 -21.09
CA GLU A 155 5.41 -10.35 -22.07
C GLU A 155 5.19 -11.21 -23.32
N SER A 156 6.20 -11.98 -23.71
CA SER A 156 6.13 -12.96 -24.79
C SER A 156 5.43 -14.27 -24.40
N SER A 157 4.78 -14.33 -23.22
CA SER A 157 4.12 -15.51 -22.66
C SER A 157 5.03 -16.73 -22.44
N ARG A 158 6.36 -16.53 -22.41
CA ARG A 158 7.36 -17.58 -22.11
C ARG A 158 7.55 -17.69 -20.59
N TYR A 159 6.46 -18.05 -19.89
CA TYR A 159 6.38 -17.94 -18.43
C TYR A 159 7.37 -18.84 -17.67
N THR A 160 7.64 -20.05 -18.17
CA THR A 160 8.64 -20.96 -17.58
C THR A 160 10.03 -20.35 -17.57
N GLU A 161 10.41 -19.71 -18.69
CA GLU A 161 11.71 -19.10 -18.88
C GLU A 161 11.81 -17.78 -18.10
N ALA A 162 10.75 -16.99 -18.11
CA ALA A 162 10.64 -15.79 -17.27
C ALA A 162 10.82 -16.14 -15.78
N ALA A 163 10.16 -17.19 -15.29
CA ALA A 163 10.30 -17.65 -13.91
C ALA A 163 11.75 -18.05 -13.57
N ALA A 164 12.43 -18.79 -14.45
CA ALA A 164 13.83 -19.17 -14.27
C ALA A 164 14.77 -17.95 -14.25
N SER A 165 14.51 -16.96 -15.11
CA SER A 165 15.26 -15.70 -15.13
C SER A 165 15.05 -14.89 -13.85
N TYR A 166 13.81 -14.74 -13.37
CA TYR A 166 13.53 -14.09 -12.09
C TYR A 166 14.17 -14.82 -10.91
N GLU A 167 14.14 -16.15 -10.88
CA GLU A 167 14.82 -16.95 -9.85
C GLU A 167 16.34 -16.72 -9.84
N THR A 168 16.95 -16.54 -11.01
CA THR A 168 18.38 -16.22 -11.12
C THR A 168 18.67 -14.83 -10.57
N LEU A 169 17.85 -13.82 -10.90
CA LEU A 169 17.99 -12.47 -10.35
C LEU A 169 17.80 -12.44 -8.83
N LEU A 170 16.89 -13.27 -8.30
CA LEU A 170 16.66 -13.40 -6.86
C LEU A 170 17.83 -14.06 -6.11
N LYS A 171 18.74 -14.77 -6.78
CA LYS A 171 19.98 -15.23 -6.13
C LYS A 171 20.91 -14.07 -5.79
N GLU A 172 20.87 -13.01 -6.60
CA GLU A 172 21.69 -11.81 -6.41
C GLU A 172 21.00 -10.79 -5.49
N SER A 173 19.67 -10.68 -5.60
CA SER A 173 18.84 -9.77 -4.79
C SER A 173 17.67 -10.54 -4.15
N PRO A 174 17.93 -11.35 -3.10
CA PRO A 174 16.92 -12.23 -2.49
C PRO A 174 15.77 -11.48 -1.83
N TYR A 175 15.98 -10.21 -1.48
CA TYR A 175 15.04 -9.35 -0.78
C TYR A 175 14.34 -8.31 -1.69
N ASP A 176 14.34 -8.54 -3.01
CA ASP A 176 13.64 -7.68 -3.95
C ASP A 176 12.15 -8.07 -4.07
N ALA A 177 11.27 -7.22 -3.54
CA ALA A 177 9.82 -7.44 -3.57
C ALA A 177 9.26 -7.50 -5.00
N ALA A 178 9.80 -6.70 -5.93
CA ALA A 178 9.31 -6.65 -7.31
C ALA A 178 9.70 -7.91 -8.08
N LEU A 179 10.92 -8.43 -7.86
CA LEU A 179 11.33 -9.72 -8.43
C LEU A 179 10.49 -10.89 -7.89
N GLN A 180 10.20 -10.91 -6.58
CA GLN A 180 9.31 -11.93 -5.99
C GLN A 180 7.89 -11.83 -6.57
N TYR A 181 7.37 -10.62 -6.74
CA TYR A 181 6.06 -10.38 -7.36
C TYR A 181 6.03 -10.86 -8.82
N ASN A 182 7.03 -10.50 -9.63
CA ASN A 182 7.10 -10.91 -11.03
C ASN A 182 7.29 -12.43 -11.16
N LEU A 183 8.07 -13.07 -10.27
CA LEU A 183 8.15 -14.53 -10.19
C LEU A 183 6.78 -15.15 -9.90
N GLY A 184 6.02 -14.58 -8.96
CA GLY A 184 4.65 -15.01 -8.65
C GLY A 184 3.74 -14.94 -9.88
N ASN A 185 3.78 -13.82 -10.60
CA ASN A 185 3.04 -13.64 -11.85
C ASN A 185 3.43 -14.68 -12.91
N ALA A 186 4.73 -14.92 -13.09
CA ALA A 186 5.24 -15.90 -14.04
C ALA A 186 4.80 -17.32 -13.67
N ARG A 187 4.95 -17.73 -12.41
CA ARG A 187 4.50 -19.04 -11.93
C ARG A 187 2.99 -19.22 -12.06
N PHE A 188 2.20 -18.20 -11.73
CA PHE A 188 0.74 -18.25 -11.87
C PHE A 188 0.32 -18.46 -13.32
N ARG A 189 0.93 -17.73 -14.26
CA ARG A 189 0.63 -17.80 -15.70
C ARG A 189 1.20 -19.05 -16.38
N GLN A 190 2.31 -19.58 -15.87
CA GLN A 190 2.89 -20.85 -16.32
C GLN A 190 1.86 -21.99 -16.19
N GLY A 191 1.06 -21.99 -15.13
CA GLY A 191 0.08 -23.04 -14.88
C GLY A 191 0.72 -24.42 -14.66
N GLY A 192 -0.11 -25.47 -14.74
CA GLY A 192 0.31 -26.84 -14.44
C GLY A 192 0.38 -27.16 -12.95
N PRO A 193 0.78 -28.39 -12.58
CA PRO A 193 0.80 -28.83 -11.18
C PRO A 193 1.79 -28.00 -10.33
N GLY A 194 1.35 -27.51 -9.18
CA GLY A 194 2.20 -26.77 -8.24
C GLY A 194 2.48 -25.31 -8.59
N SER A 195 1.89 -24.81 -9.68
CA SER A 195 2.05 -23.43 -10.14
C SER A 195 1.35 -22.40 -9.24
N LEU A 196 0.14 -22.69 -8.78
CA LEU A 196 -0.61 -21.84 -7.84
C LEU A 196 0.13 -21.74 -6.51
N GLY A 197 0.62 -22.85 -5.97
CA GLY A 197 1.36 -22.88 -4.72
C GLY A 197 2.66 -22.11 -4.79
N ARG A 198 3.43 -22.30 -5.88
CA ARG A 198 4.66 -21.53 -6.12
C ARG A 198 4.39 -20.04 -6.31
N ALA A 199 3.29 -19.69 -6.99
CA ALA A 199 2.88 -18.30 -7.14
C ALA A 199 2.50 -17.66 -5.80
N THR A 200 1.64 -18.32 -5.01
CA THR A 200 1.26 -17.86 -3.66
C THR A 200 2.48 -17.69 -2.76
N ALA A 201 3.44 -18.63 -2.80
CA ALA A 201 4.69 -18.52 -2.03
C ALA A 201 5.51 -17.28 -2.44
N ALA A 202 5.61 -16.99 -3.73
CA ALA A 202 6.33 -15.82 -4.25
C ALA A 202 5.61 -14.51 -3.88
N TYR A 203 4.29 -14.45 -4.02
CA TYR A 203 3.49 -13.29 -3.58
C TYR A 203 3.57 -13.07 -2.08
N LEU A 204 3.58 -14.13 -1.27
CA LEU A 204 3.74 -14.03 0.18
C LEU A 204 5.10 -13.45 0.56
N ARG A 205 6.17 -13.86 -0.15
CA ARG A 205 7.50 -13.25 0.00
C ARG A 205 7.49 -11.77 -0.39
N ALA A 206 6.88 -11.42 -1.53
CA ALA A 206 6.73 -10.03 -1.95
C ALA A 206 5.98 -9.19 -0.89
N PHE A 207 4.87 -9.71 -0.35
CA PHE A 207 4.06 -9.03 0.65
C PHE A 207 4.83 -8.79 1.96
N ARG A 208 5.69 -9.73 2.35
CA ARG A 208 6.55 -9.56 3.55
C ARG A 208 7.58 -8.45 3.38
N LEU A 209 8.07 -8.26 2.15
CA LEU A 209 9.07 -7.26 1.82
C LEU A 209 8.46 -5.87 1.62
N ASP A 210 7.33 -5.80 0.92
CA ASP A 210 6.58 -4.55 0.70
C ASP A 210 5.07 -4.74 0.91
N PRO A 211 4.60 -4.72 2.17
CA PRO A 211 3.19 -4.98 2.49
C PRO A 211 2.24 -3.86 2.05
N ARG A 212 2.77 -2.70 1.68
CA ARG A 212 1.98 -1.54 1.24
C ARG A 212 1.65 -1.60 -0.24
N ASP A 213 2.38 -2.41 -1.00
CA ASP A 213 2.14 -2.59 -2.44
C ASP A 213 0.71 -3.14 -2.67
N GLY A 214 -0.07 -2.40 -3.46
CA GLY A 214 -1.46 -2.74 -3.76
C GLY A 214 -1.60 -3.94 -4.68
N ASP A 215 -0.70 -4.07 -5.66
CA ASP A 215 -0.72 -5.15 -6.65
C ASP A 215 -0.30 -6.46 -6.00
N VAL A 216 0.72 -6.43 -5.14
CA VAL A 216 1.13 -7.58 -4.33
C VAL A 216 -0.01 -8.08 -3.45
N ARG A 217 -0.70 -7.18 -2.73
CA ARG A 217 -1.83 -7.57 -1.88
C ARG A 217 -2.98 -8.16 -2.68
N ALA A 218 -3.32 -7.54 -3.81
CA ALA A 218 -4.40 -8.01 -4.66
C ALA A 218 -4.11 -9.40 -5.23
N ASN A 219 -2.89 -9.63 -5.73
CA ASN A 219 -2.51 -10.92 -6.32
C ASN A 219 -2.35 -12.02 -5.26
N LEU A 220 -1.81 -11.69 -4.07
CA LEU A 220 -1.76 -12.63 -2.95
C LEU A 220 -3.16 -13.01 -2.47
N ASP A 221 -4.05 -12.03 -2.28
CA ASP A 221 -5.44 -12.32 -1.87
C ASP A 221 -6.18 -13.15 -2.92
N PHE A 222 -5.98 -12.85 -4.20
CA PHE A 222 -6.56 -13.63 -5.29
C PHE A 222 -6.03 -15.08 -5.31
N SER A 223 -4.72 -15.29 -5.14
CA SER A 223 -4.15 -16.63 -5.14
C SER A 223 -4.55 -17.44 -3.90
N LEU A 224 -4.65 -16.80 -2.73
CA LEU A 224 -5.16 -17.42 -1.51
C LEU A 224 -6.63 -17.82 -1.65
N LYS A 225 -7.49 -16.95 -2.22
CA LYS A 225 -8.91 -17.27 -2.45
C LYS A 225 -9.08 -18.49 -3.36
N ARG A 226 -8.22 -18.63 -4.36
CA ARG A 226 -8.21 -19.80 -5.24
C ARG A 226 -7.79 -21.09 -4.51
N ALA A 227 -7.00 -20.97 -3.46
CA ALA A 227 -6.65 -22.05 -2.53
C ALA A 227 -7.67 -22.24 -1.38
N GLY A 228 -8.75 -21.46 -1.35
CA GLY A 228 -9.76 -21.50 -0.29
C GLY A 228 -9.40 -20.73 0.99
N GLU A 229 -8.37 -19.89 0.94
CA GLU A 229 -7.91 -19.03 2.04
C GLU A 229 -8.16 -17.54 1.74
N THR A 230 -7.96 -16.67 2.73
CA THR A 230 -8.08 -15.22 2.54
C THR A 230 -6.89 -14.50 3.14
N LEU A 231 -6.48 -13.38 2.53
CA LEU A 231 -5.34 -12.61 3.04
C LEU A 231 -5.60 -12.05 4.44
N VAL A 232 -6.83 -11.60 4.69
CA VAL A 232 -7.27 -11.10 5.99
C VAL A 232 -7.88 -12.26 6.78
N PRO A 233 -7.25 -12.71 7.88
CA PRO A 233 -7.78 -13.82 8.67
C PRO A 233 -9.20 -13.58 9.18
N ALA A 234 -9.98 -14.66 9.28
CA ALA A 234 -11.35 -14.59 9.81
C ALA A 234 -11.39 -13.95 11.21
N GLY A 235 -12.32 -13.02 11.41
CA GLY A 235 -12.47 -12.29 12.68
C GLY A 235 -11.56 -11.06 12.83
N MET A 236 -10.62 -10.82 11.91
CA MET A 236 -9.80 -9.61 11.90
C MET A 236 -10.43 -8.51 11.04
N PRO A 237 -10.70 -7.30 11.58
CA PRO A 237 -11.12 -6.17 10.76
C PRO A 237 -10.04 -5.79 9.73
N PRO A 238 -10.38 -5.52 8.46
CA PRO A 238 -9.39 -5.19 7.43
C PRO A 238 -8.49 -3.99 7.78
N ALA A 239 -9.03 -2.98 8.45
CA ALA A 239 -8.25 -1.82 8.89
C ALA A 239 -7.16 -2.19 9.90
N VAL A 240 -7.46 -3.13 10.82
CA VAL A 240 -6.48 -3.65 11.79
C VAL A 240 -5.42 -4.47 11.08
N PHE A 241 -5.79 -5.29 10.09
CA PHE A 241 -4.83 -6.04 9.28
C PHE A 241 -3.87 -5.12 8.52
N VAL A 242 -4.41 -4.07 7.89
CA VAL A 242 -3.61 -3.07 7.17
C VAL A 242 -2.68 -2.32 8.14
N LEU A 243 -3.20 -1.87 9.28
CA LEU A 243 -2.37 -1.20 10.29
C LEU A 243 -1.27 -2.13 10.78
N TYR A 244 -1.60 -3.37 11.15
CA TYR A 244 -0.65 -4.37 11.63
C TYR A 244 0.49 -4.62 10.64
N ASN A 245 0.18 -4.65 9.33
CA ASN A 245 1.14 -4.90 8.25
C ASN A 245 1.69 -3.64 7.58
N VAL A 246 1.39 -2.42 8.04
CA VAL A 246 1.76 -1.19 7.31
C VAL A 246 3.27 -1.02 7.12
N LEU A 247 4.07 -1.53 8.06
CA LEU A 247 5.52 -1.62 7.96
C LEU A 247 5.94 -3.08 7.78
N SER A 248 6.99 -3.35 7.03
CA SER A 248 7.59 -4.68 7.00
C SER A 248 8.27 -5.00 8.35
N ALA A 249 8.57 -6.28 8.60
CA ALA A 249 9.31 -6.67 9.81
C ALA A 249 10.73 -6.07 9.82
N THR A 250 11.36 -5.90 8.65
CA THR A 250 12.67 -5.28 8.51
C THR A 250 12.63 -3.77 8.77
N GLU A 251 11.57 -3.08 8.30
CA GLU A 251 11.36 -1.67 8.61
C GLU A 251 11.13 -1.43 10.11
N LEU A 252 10.33 -2.28 10.76
CA LEU A 252 10.13 -2.20 12.21
C LEU A 252 11.41 -2.47 13.00
N ALA A 253 12.20 -3.47 12.60
CA ALA A 253 13.50 -3.74 13.20
C ALA A 253 14.45 -2.54 13.03
N ALA A 254 14.48 -1.93 11.83
CA ALA A 254 15.29 -0.75 11.57
C ALA A 254 14.85 0.44 12.45
N LEU A 255 13.55 0.72 12.55
CA LEU A 255 13.03 1.77 13.44
C LEU A 255 13.41 1.52 14.90
N HIS A 256 13.31 0.27 15.36
CA HIS A 256 13.71 -0.11 16.70
C HIS A 256 15.19 0.18 16.96
N TRP A 257 16.10 -0.31 16.10
CA TRP A 257 17.53 -0.13 16.31
C TRP A 257 18.00 1.31 16.11
N LEU A 258 17.41 2.05 15.17
CA LEU A 258 17.70 3.47 15.00
C LEU A 258 17.23 4.28 16.21
N ALA A 259 16.03 4.01 16.73
CA ALA A 259 15.51 4.67 17.92
C ALA A 259 16.34 4.32 19.17
N PHE A 260 16.83 3.08 19.28
CA PHE A 260 17.75 2.66 20.34
C PHE A 260 19.03 3.52 20.32
N TRP A 261 19.73 3.60 19.19
CA TRP A 261 20.95 4.39 19.09
C TRP A 261 20.70 5.88 19.31
N ALA A 262 19.58 6.41 18.81
CA ALA A 262 19.17 7.78 19.08
C ALA A 262 18.95 8.01 20.59
N ALA A 263 18.27 7.10 21.29
CA ALA A 263 18.05 7.17 22.72
C ALA A 263 19.38 7.14 23.50
N CYS A 264 20.32 6.25 23.13
CA CYS A 264 21.65 6.19 23.74
C CYS A 264 22.44 7.48 23.54
N LEU A 265 22.50 8.01 22.32
CA LEU A 265 23.27 9.22 22.00
C LEU A 265 22.67 10.47 22.67
N LEU A 266 21.34 10.62 22.62
CA LEU A 266 20.65 11.75 23.26
C LEU A 266 20.70 11.64 24.79
N GLY A 267 20.58 10.42 25.33
CA GLY A 267 20.72 10.14 26.76
C GLY A 267 22.12 10.44 27.28
N ALA A 268 23.16 9.97 26.58
CA ALA A 268 24.55 10.30 26.91
C ALA A 268 24.80 11.81 26.84
N GLY A 269 24.32 12.49 25.80
CA GLY A 269 24.41 13.95 25.70
C GLY A 269 23.68 14.68 26.82
N ALA A 270 22.51 14.19 27.24
CA ALA A 270 21.75 14.73 28.36
C ALA A 270 22.43 14.52 29.72
N PHE A 271 23.19 13.44 29.86
CA PHE A 271 23.93 13.09 31.07
C PHE A 271 25.28 13.83 31.17
N LEU A 272 26.07 13.83 30.10
CA LEU A 272 27.42 14.40 30.08
C LEU A 272 27.43 15.94 30.07
N VAL A 273 26.38 16.57 29.53
CA VAL A 273 26.25 18.03 29.55
C VAL A 273 25.62 18.44 30.88
N ALA A 274 26.44 18.91 31.83
CA ALA A 274 26.00 19.33 33.17
C ALA A 274 24.84 20.36 33.18
N ARG A 275 24.69 21.14 32.09
CA ARG A 275 23.57 22.07 31.85
C ARG A 275 22.69 21.64 30.68
N ALA A 276 22.46 20.33 30.51
CA ALA A 276 21.60 19.81 29.47
C ALA A 276 20.23 20.49 29.54
N ARG A 277 19.85 21.11 28.42
CA ARG A 277 18.58 21.84 28.33
C ARG A 277 17.41 20.85 28.37
N ALA A 278 16.29 21.26 28.98
CA ALA A 278 15.03 20.52 28.98
C ALA A 278 14.65 19.87 27.62
N PRO A 279 14.80 20.55 26.45
CA PRO A 279 14.53 19.92 25.15
C PRO A 279 15.42 18.71 24.83
N LEU A 280 16.68 18.67 25.28
CA LEU A 280 17.55 17.52 25.03
C LEU A 280 17.09 16.30 25.85
N LYS A 281 16.70 16.52 27.12
CA LYS A 281 16.13 15.48 27.98
C LYS A 281 14.80 14.96 27.40
N ALA A 282 13.93 15.87 26.94
CA ALA A 282 12.68 15.52 26.29
C ALA A 282 12.91 14.71 24.99
N ALA A 283 13.90 15.09 24.18
CA ALA A 283 14.27 14.34 22.99
C ALA A 283 14.78 12.93 23.33
N ALA A 284 15.61 12.78 24.37
CA ALA A 284 16.08 11.48 24.84
C ALA A 284 14.91 10.58 25.30
N LEU A 285 13.97 11.13 26.08
CA LEU A 285 12.77 10.40 26.51
C LEU A 285 11.87 10.02 25.33
N THR A 286 11.71 10.91 24.35
CA THR A 286 10.92 10.64 23.14
C THR A 286 11.55 9.52 22.32
N ALA A 287 12.88 9.53 22.15
CA ALA A 287 13.61 8.47 21.46
C ALA A 287 13.50 7.13 22.21
N ALA A 288 13.60 7.13 23.54
CA ALA A 288 13.42 5.94 24.36
C ALA A 288 12.00 5.37 24.26
N PHE A 289 10.98 6.24 24.26
CA PHE A 289 9.59 5.82 24.03
C PHE A 289 9.42 5.23 22.62
N ALA A 290 9.96 5.89 21.59
CA ALA A 290 9.90 5.38 20.22
C ALA A 290 10.59 4.02 20.07
N TRP A 291 11.73 3.81 20.74
CA TRP A 291 12.43 2.52 20.80
C TRP A 291 11.55 1.43 21.42
N GLY A 292 10.94 1.71 22.58
CA GLY A 292 10.03 0.78 23.25
C GLY A 292 8.78 0.46 22.42
N ALA A 293 8.16 1.48 21.80
CA ALA A 293 6.98 1.31 20.96
C ALA A 293 7.28 0.51 19.69
N ALA A 294 8.36 0.86 18.96
CA ALA A 294 8.79 0.12 17.77
C ALA A 294 9.23 -1.30 18.14
N GLY A 295 9.89 -1.49 19.28
CA GLY A 295 10.28 -2.80 19.79
C GLY A 295 9.09 -3.67 20.17
N GLY A 296 8.10 -3.12 20.86
CA GLY A 296 6.86 -3.82 21.19
C GLY A 296 6.09 -4.23 19.94
N TRP A 297 6.00 -3.35 18.95
CA TRP A 297 5.35 -3.68 17.67
C TRP A 297 6.15 -4.72 16.87
N TRP A 298 7.48 -4.60 16.80
CA TRP A 298 8.32 -5.59 16.15
C TRP A 298 8.22 -6.96 16.83
N ALA A 299 8.26 -7.01 18.17
CA ALA A 299 8.08 -8.22 18.95
C ALA A 299 6.70 -8.85 18.73
N LEU A 300 5.63 -8.05 18.70
CA LEU A 300 4.30 -8.51 18.32
C LEU A 300 4.35 -9.15 16.92
N ARG A 301 4.94 -8.46 15.93
CA ARG A 301 5.02 -8.97 14.54
C ARG A 301 5.77 -10.29 14.41
N VAL A 302 6.84 -10.48 15.17
CA VAL A 302 7.64 -11.71 15.14
C VAL A 302 6.98 -12.84 15.94
N SER A 303 6.22 -12.51 17.00
CA SER A 303 5.57 -13.50 17.87
C SER A 303 4.21 -13.98 17.34
N THR A 304 3.40 -13.09 16.76
CA THR A 304 2.05 -13.39 16.25
C THR A 304 1.98 -13.48 14.74
N GLY A 305 3.05 -13.09 14.02
CA GLY A 305 3.13 -13.34 12.59
C GLY A 305 3.20 -14.84 12.27
N PHE A 306 2.97 -15.20 11.01
CA PHE A 306 3.25 -16.55 10.55
C PHE A 306 4.74 -16.86 10.76
N LYS A 307 5.06 -17.67 11.78
CA LYS A 307 6.36 -18.31 11.91
C LYS A 307 6.43 -19.36 10.80
N ASP A 308 7.37 -19.18 9.90
CA ASP A 308 7.67 -20.12 8.81
C ASP A 308 6.43 -20.60 8.02
N PRO A 309 5.65 -19.68 7.40
CA PRO A 309 4.55 -20.09 6.54
C PRO A 309 5.15 -20.86 5.37
N ALA A 310 4.78 -22.13 5.33
CA ALA A 310 4.89 -22.94 4.15
C ALA A 310 3.64 -22.72 3.31
N VAL A 311 3.79 -22.90 2.00
CA VAL A 311 2.67 -22.93 1.06
C VAL A 311 2.71 -24.29 0.39
N VAL A 312 1.57 -24.96 0.35
CA VAL A 312 1.46 -26.26 -0.30
C VAL A 312 1.62 -26.11 -1.81
N VAL A 313 2.59 -26.80 -2.40
CA VAL A 313 2.88 -26.79 -3.85
C VAL A 313 2.41 -28.05 -4.58
N LEU A 314 1.72 -28.96 -3.90
CA LEU A 314 1.14 -30.16 -4.49
C LEU A 314 -0.38 -30.00 -4.57
N GLN A 315 -1.00 -30.53 -5.63
CA GLN A 315 -2.45 -30.40 -5.85
C GLN A 315 -3.29 -31.00 -4.71
N ASP A 316 -2.87 -32.14 -4.18
CA ASP A 316 -3.51 -32.84 -3.07
C ASP A 316 -2.45 -33.31 -2.08
N ALA A 317 -1.91 -32.38 -1.29
CA ALA A 317 -0.91 -32.76 -0.29
C ALA A 317 -1.58 -33.56 0.83
N GLU A 318 -1.12 -34.79 1.02
CA GLU A 318 -1.57 -35.64 2.12
C GLU A 318 -0.87 -35.23 3.42
N VAL A 319 -1.62 -34.67 4.35
CA VAL A 319 -1.14 -34.42 5.71
C VAL A 319 -1.30 -35.70 6.51
N ARG A 320 -0.17 -36.23 6.97
CA ARG A 320 -0.10 -37.48 7.72
C ARG A 320 0.10 -37.21 9.20
N SER A 321 -0.30 -38.17 10.04
CA SER A 321 -0.18 -38.04 11.50
C SER A 321 1.27 -38.10 12.01
N GLY A 322 2.23 -38.40 11.14
CA GLY A 322 3.65 -38.46 11.44
C GLY A 322 4.52 -38.23 10.20
N PRO A 323 5.84 -38.07 10.37
CA PRO A 323 6.76 -37.60 9.32
C PRO A 323 7.12 -38.63 8.23
N GLY A 324 6.50 -39.81 8.23
CA GLY A 324 6.82 -40.91 7.30
C GLY A 324 5.64 -41.36 6.43
N GLU A 325 5.94 -42.05 5.33
CA GLU A 325 4.93 -42.53 4.37
C GLU A 325 4.04 -43.66 4.92
N GLY A 326 4.46 -44.33 5.99
CA GLY A 326 3.66 -45.37 6.66
C GLY A 326 2.60 -44.84 7.63
N PHE A 327 2.62 -43.53 7.95
CA PHE A 327 1.62 -42.94 8.84
C PHE A 327 0.29 -42.71 8.12
N PRO A 328 -0.84 -42.92 8.80
CA PRO A 328 -2.15 -42.72 8.20
C PRO A 328 -2.34 -41.26 7.75
N VAL A 329 -2.97 -41.10 6.58
CA VAL A 329 -3.38 -39.79 6.05
C VAL A 329 -4.48 -39.25 6.95
N SER A 330 -4.23 -38.10 7.55
CA SER A 330 -5.20 -37.40 8.41
C SER A 330 -6.19 -36.59 7.58
N PHE A 331 -5.70 -35.79 6.62
CA PHE A 331 -6.52 -35.04 5.67
C PHE A 331 -5.70 -34.61 4.46
N LYS A 332 -6.39 -34.14 3.40
CA LYS A 332 -5.77 -33.58 2.20
C LYS A 332 -5.85 -32.05 2.21
N VAL A 333 -4.79 -31.40 1.77
CA VAL A 333 -4.68 -29.94 1.71
C VAL A 333 -4.52 -29.51 0.25
N PRO A 334 -5.34 -28.55 -0.23
CA PRO A 334 -5.24 -28.07 -1.60
C PRO A 334 -3.96 -27.26 -1.81
N GLU A 335 -3.51 -27.23 -3.06
CA GLU A 335 -2.41 -26.37 -3.50
C GLU A 335 -2.66 -24.89 -3.19
N GLY A 336 -1.62 -24.19 -2.73
CA GLY A 336 -1.65 -22.75 -2.45
C GLY A 336 -2.14 -22.38 -1.05
N ARG A 337 -2.52 -23.38 -0.24
CA ARG A 337 -2.88 -23.21 1.16
C ARG A 337 -1.65 -23.12 2.07
#